data_AF-Q5YKG4-F1
#
_entry.id   AF-Q5YKG4-F1
#
_cell.length_a   1.000
_cell.length_b   1.000
_cell.length_c   1.000
_cell.angle_alpha   90.00
_cell.angle_beta   90.00
_cell.angle_gamma   90.00
#
_symmetry.space_group_name_H-M   'P 1'
#
loop_
_entity.id
_entity.type
_entity.pdbx_description
1 polymer ?
#
loop_
_entity_poly.entity_id
_entity_poly.type
_entity_poly.pdbx_seq_one_letter_code
_entity_poly.pdbx_strand_id
1 'polypeptide(L)'
;MAGVVRTLSRCLLPAEAAHDDRSTGKDRTRERDVNREREAKRRSREIDSMLKRERRSIRRLVKILLLGAGESGKSTFLKQMRIIHGKEFDQKALLDFRDTIFENVIKGMRVLVDARDKLGISWQNSENEKHGMFVMSFENKAGMAVEPCTFQLYVPALQALWNDSGIQEAYGRRSEFQLSESVKYFLDNLDRIGQLSYVPSRQDILLARKATKGIVEHDFVIKKIPFKMVDVGGQRSQRQKWFQCFDGITSILFMVSSSEYDQVLMEDRRTNRLVESMNIFETIVNNKLFSNVSIILFLNKMDLLVEKVRKVSICKHFSDFRGDPHRLVDVQAYLVQCFNRKRRNRIKPLFHHFTTAIDTENIRFVFHAVKDTILQENLKDIMLQ
;
A
#
# COMPACT_ATOMS: atom_id res chain seq x y z
N MET A 1 -90.16 -29.06 60.95
CA MET A 1 -90.20 -29.40 62.38
C MET A 1 -89.46 -28.31 63.14
N ALA A 2 -89.96 -27.97 64.33
CA ALA A 2 -89.44 -27.10 65.39
C ALA A 2 -88.00 -26.57 65.20
N GLY A 3 -87.70 -25.27 65.36
CA GLY A 3 -88.24 -24.37 66.36
C GLY A 3 -87.08 -23.88 67.24
N VAL A 4 -86.80 -22.59 67.17
CA VAL A 4 -86.40 -21.67 68.26
C VAL A 4 -85.24 -22.09 69.19
N VAL A 5 -84.19 -21.25 69.28
CA VAL A 5 -83.68 -20.53 70.49
C VAL A 5 -82.43 -19.74 70.00
N ARG A 6 -82.44 -18.41 69.85
CA ARG A 6 -82.41 -17.29 70.81
C ARG A 6 -81.15 -17.18 71.70
N THR A 7 -80.41 -16.09 71.45
CA THR A 7 -79.69 -15.21 72.42
C THR A 7 -78.41 -15.72 73.10
N LEU A 8 -77.26 -15.06 72.84
CA LEU A 8 -76.65 -14.05 73.74
C LEU A 8 -75.25 -13.60 73.29
N SER A 9 -75.09 -12.28 73.33
CA SER A 9 -73.91 -11.44 73.63
C SER A 9 -72.49 -11.85 73.25
N ARG A 10 -71.93 -11.01 72.36
CA ARG A 10 -70.68 -10.25 72.53
C ARG A 10 -69.82 -10.66 73.74
N CYS A 11 -68.79 -11.47 73.49
CA CYS A 11 -67.58 -11.48 74.29
C CYS A 11 -66.36 -11.30 73.38
N LEU A 12 -65.52 -10.36 73.79
CA LEU A 12 -64.23 -9.95 73.24
C LEU A 12 -63.33 -11.14 72.89
N LEU A 13 -62.81 -11.18 71.66
CA LEU A 13 -61.66 -12.01 71.29
C LEU A 13 -60.47 -11.10 70.93
N PRO A 14 -59.23 -11.49 71.30
CA PRO A 14 -58.07 -10.62 71.22
C PRO A 14 -57.49 -10.57 69.81
N ALA A 15 -56.92 -9.41 69.46
CA ALA A 15 -56.17 -9.22 68.23
C ALA A 15 -54.83 -9.97 68.31
N GLU A 16 -54.76 -11.13 67.68
CA GLU A 16 -53.48 -11.77 67.35
C GLU A 16 -52.83 -10.99 66.19
N ALA A 17 -51.65 -10.44 66.49
CA ALA A 17 -50.82 -9.73 65.55
C ALA A 17 -50.34 -10.67 64.44
N ALA A 18 -50.75 -10.37 63.21
CA ALA A 18 -50.20 -11.00 62.02
C ALA A 18 -48.71 -10.66 61.89
N HIS A 19 -47.87 -11.70 61.93
CA HIS A 19 -46.44 -11.65 61.65
C HIS A 19 -46.21 -11.18 60.20
N ASP A 20 -45.74 -9.96 60.03
CA ASP A 20 -45.37 -9.38 58.73
C ASP A 20 -43.94 -9.86 58.38
N ASP A 21 -43.86 -10.91 57.56
CA ASP A 21 -42.66 -11.65 57.17
C ASP A 21 -41.80 -10.88 56.13
N ARG A 22 -41.48 -9.61 56.44
CA ARG A 22 -40.75 -8.68 55.55
C ARG A 22 -39.23 -8.65 55.74
N SER A 23 -38.68 -9.44 56.67
CA SER A 23 -37.23 -9.39 56.99
C SER A 23 -36.37 -10.16 55.98
N THR A 24 -36.85 -11.28 55.43
CA THR A 24 -36.06 -12.16 54.55
C THR A 24 -35.79 -11.56 53.16
N GLY A 25 -36.63 -10.61 52.70
CA GLY A 25 -36.47 -9.93 51.42
C GLY A 25 -35.38 -8.86 51.39
N LYS A 26 -35.18 -8.12 52.50
CA LYS A 26 -34.20 -7.02 52.56
C LYS A 26 -32.76 -7.50 52.52
N ASP A 27 -32.46 -8.59 53.22
CA ASP A 27 -31.10 -9.14 53.25
C ASP A 27 -30.71 -9.76 51.91
N ARG A 28 -31.64 -10.46 51.24
CA ARG A 28 -31.42 -10.99 49.88
C ARG A 28 -31.17 -9.88 48.86
N THR A 29 -31.85 -8.73 48.97
CA THR A 29 -31.60 -7.60 48.07
C THR A 29 -30.25 -6.94 48.36
N ARG A 30 -29.90 -6.74 49.63
CA ARG A 30 -28.59 -6.18 50.02
C ARG A 30 -27.43 -7.07 49.55
N GLU A 31 -27.53 -8.38 49.72
CA GLU A 31 -26.49 -9.31 49.28
C GLU A 31 -26.35 -9.33 47.75
N ARG A 32 -27.46 -9.26 47.01
CA ARG A 32 -27.46 -9.11 45.56
C ARG A 32 -26.78 -7.80 45.12
N ASP A 33 -27.04 -6.69 45.80
CA ASP A 33 -26.45 -5.39 45.46
C ASP A 33 -24.93 -5.37 45.75
N VAL A 34 -24.50 -5.94 46.87
CA VAL A 34 -23.06 -6.08 47.20
C VAL A 34 -22.35 -6.98 46.20
N ASN A 35 -22.97 -8.09 45.78
CA ASN A 35 -22.40 -8.96 44.75
C ASN A 35 -22.33 -8.24 43.39
N ARG A 36 -23.35 -7.47 43.00
CA ARG A 36 -23.32 -6.64 41.80
C ARG A 36 -22.21 -5.59 41.84
N GLU A 37 -21.99 -4.94 42.98
CA GLU A 37 -20.92 -3.96 43.15
C GLU A 37 -19.53 -4.62 43.09
N ARG A 38 -19.36 -5.80 43.70
CA ARG A 38 -18.12 -6.58 43.61
C ARG A 38 -17.82 -7.03 42.19
N GLU A 39 -18.82 -7.51 41.47
CA GLU A 39 -18.71 -7.87 40.05
C GLU A 39 -18.40 -6.66 39.17
N ALA A 40 -19.05 -5.51 39.42
CA ALA A 40 -18.79 -4.28 38.68
C ALA A 40 -17.35 -3.78 38.91
N LYS A 41 -16.86 -3.79 40.15
CA LYS A 41 -15.46 -3.47 40.47
C LYS A 41 -14.48 -4.45 39.81
N ARG A 42 -14.81 -5.75 39.78
CA ARG A 42 -13.98 -6.75 39.09
C ARG A 42 -13.92 -6.48 37.58
N ARG A 43 -15.07 -6.26 36.94
CA ARG A 43 -15.16 -5.90 35.52
C ARG A 43 -14.40 -4.60 35.20
N SER A 44 -14.54 -3.56 36.03
CA SER A 44 -13.79 -2.31 35.88
C SER A 44 -12.28 -2.54 35.93
N ARG A 45 -11.79 -3.31 36.90
CA ARG A 45 -10.36 -3.64 37.02
C ARG A 45 -9.85 -4.46 35.84
N GLU A 46 -10.66 -5.39 35.33
CA GLU A 46 -10.33 -6.17 34.12
C GLU A 46 -10.25 -5.25 32.89
N ILE A 47 -11.19 -4.33 32.72
CA ILE A 47 -11.17 -3.30 31.66
C ILE A 47 -9.92 -2.41 31.79
N ASP A 48 -9.63 -1.87 32.97
CA ASP A 48 -8.45 -1.02 33.20
C ASP A 48 -7.14 -1.76 32.90
N SER A 49 -7.07 -3.05 33.24
CA SER A 49 -5.94 -3.92 32.94
C SER A 49 -5.79 -4.16 31.43
N MET A 50 -6.90 -4.40 30.73
CA MET A 50 -6.93 -4.53 29.27
C MET A 50 -6.49 -3.24 28.58
N LEU A 51 -7.04 -2.09 28.98
CA LEU A 51 -6.68 -0.77 28.46
C LEU A 51 -5.19 -0.46 28.71
N LYS A 52 -4.65 -0.81 29.87
CA LYS A 52 -3.22 -0.64 30.16
C LYS A 52 -2.33 -1.53 29.27
N ARG A 53 -2.75 -2.76 28.99
CA ARG A 53 -2.05 -3.66 28.06
C ARG A 53 -2.12 -3.14 26.62
N GLU A 54 -3.29 -2.68 26.17
CA GLU A 54 -3.47 -2.08 24.85
C GLU A 54 -2.62 -0.82 24.67
N ARG A 55 -2.64 0.10 25.66
CA ARG A 55 -1.79 1.30 25.64
C ARG A 55 -0.30 0.95 25.52
N ARG A 56 0.17 -0.06 26.26
CA ARG A 56 1.56 -0.56 26.15
C ARG A 56 1.86 -1.16 24.78
N SER A 57 0.91 -1.89 24.21
CA SER A 57 1.03 -2.48 22.87
C SER A 57 1.10 -1.40 21.79
N ILE A 58 0.20 -0.40 21.85
CA ILE A 58 0.16 0.74 20.93
C ILE A 58 1.46 1.56 21.03
N ARG A 59 2.01 1.75 22.23
CA ARG A 59 3.28 2.48 22.43
C ARG A 59 4.48 1.79 21.78
N ARG A 60 4.45 0.47 21.66
CA ARG A 60 5.50 -0.33 20.99
C ARG A 60 5.28 -0.48 19.49
N LEU A 61 4.13 -0.02 18.97
CA LEU A 61 3.79 -0.11 17.56
C LEU A 61 4.60 0.91 16.76
N VAL A 62 5.43 0.40 15.85
CA VAL A 62 6.14 1.24 14.88
C VAL A 62 5.24 1.42 13.67
N LYS A 63 4.63 2.61 13.53
CA LYS A 63 3.76 2.95 12.40
C LYS A 63 4.57 3.62 11.31
N ILE A 64 4.69 2.98 10.15
CA ILE A 64 5.43 3.46 8.98
C ILE A 64 4.44 3.87 7.90
N LEU A 65 4.46 5.13 7.47
CA LEU A 65 3.66 5.61 6.35
C LEU A 65 4.48 5.61 5.06
N LEU A 66 3.96 4.99 4.00
CA LEU A 66 4.58 5.00 2.67
C LEU A 66 3.97 6.13 1.84
N LEU A 67 4.79 7.11 1.47
CA LEU A 67 4.37 8.25 0.64
C LEU A 67 5.15 8.31 -0.67
N GLY A 68 4.61 9.05 -1.64
CA GLY A 68 5.22 9.26 -2.96
C GLY A 68 4.19 9.25 -4.08
N ALA A 69 4.60 9.69 -5.27
CA ALA A 69 3.76 9.74 -6.46
C ALA A 69 3.18 8.36 -6.83
N GLY A 70 2.20 8.33 -7.73
CA GLY A 70 1.76 7.09 -8.36
C GLY A 70 2.96 6.35 -8.95
N GLU A 71 2.95 5.03 -8.91
CA GLU A 71 3.97 4.19 -9.58
C GLU A 71 5.40 4.29 -9.03
N SER A 72 5.62 4.96 -7.90
CA SER A 72 6.94 5.02 -7.26
C SER A 72 7.41 3.71 -6.61
N GLY A 73 6.53 2.71 -6.50
CA GLY A 73 6.83 1.36 -6.01
C GLY A 73 6.39 1.03 -4.58
N LYS A 74 5.59 1.89 -3.92
CA LYS A 74 5.10 1.67 -2.53
C LYS A 74 4.46 0.30 -2.31
N SER A 75 3.47 -0.04 -3.13
CA SER A 75 2.76 -1.33 -3.01
C SER A 75 3.68 -2.51 -3.33
N THR A 76 4.65 -2.34 -4.23
CA THR A 76 5.67 -3.36 -4.51
C THR A 76 6.57 -3.59 -3.30
N PHE A 77 7.01 -2.53 -2.62
CA PHE A 77 7.75 -2.63 -1.38
C PHE A 77 6.96 -3.39 -0.29
N LEU A 78 5.66 -3.16 -0.18
CA LEU A 78 4.81 -3.90 0.78
C LEU A 78 4.62 -5.37 0.42
N LYS A 79 4.49 -5.68 -0.88
CA LYS A 79 4.52 -7.08 -1.34
C LYS A 79 5.85 -7.74 -0.96
N GLN A 80 6.97 -7.05 -1.09
CA GLN A 80 8.26 -7.57 -0.61
C GLN A 80 8.29 -7.76 0.90
N MET A 81 7.72 -6.85 1.69
CA MET A 81 7.64 -7.03 3.14
C MET A 81 6.84 -8.28 3.52
N ARG A 82 5.77 -8.60 2.78
CA ARG A 82 5.05 -9.88 2.93
C ARG A 82 5.95 -11.07 2.61
N ILE A 83 6.63 -11.06 1.46
CA ILE A 83 7.51 -12.15 1.00
C ILE A 83 8.66 -12.39 1.98
N ILE A 84 9.39 -11.33 2.36
CA ILE A 84 10.57 -11.39 3.23
C ILE A 84 10.23 -11.94 4.63
N HIS A 85 9.02 -11.66 5.12
CA HIS A 85 8.55 -12.11 6.44
C HIS A 85 7.67 -13.37 6.37
N GLY A 86 7.74 -14.12 5.26
CA GLY A 86 7.09 -15.43 5.14
C GLY A 86 5.56 -15.41 5.05
N LYS A 87 4.95 -14.25 4.76
CA LYS A 87 3.50 -14.17 4.50
C LYS A 87 3.22 -14.51 3.05
N GLU A 88 2.97 -15.78 2.77
CA GLU A 88 2.62 -16.26 1.44
C GLU A 88 1.30 -15.65 0.91
N PHE A 89 1.13 -15.72 -0.40
CA PHE A 89 -0.12 -15.34 -1.06
C PHE A 89 -0.98 -16.59 -1.19
N ASP A 90 -2.20 -16.52 -0.65
CA ASP A 90 -3.16 -17.61 -0.76
C ASP A 90 -3.66 -17.76 -2.20
N GLN A 91 -4.35 -18.87 -2.47
CA GLN A 91 -4.85 -19.18 -3.81
C GLN A 91 -5.74 -18.05 -4.37
N LYS A 92 -6.56 -17.43 -3.51
CA LYS A 92 -7.40 -16.30 -3.91
C LYS A 92 -6.57 -15.11 -4.38
N ALA A 93 -5.55 -14.71 -3.62
CA ALA A 93 -4.68 -13.61 -4.03
C ALA A 93 -3.91 -13.95 -5.32
N LEU A 94 -3.47 -15.20 -5.51
CA LEU A 94 -2.82 -15.63 -6.75
C LEU A 94 -3.75 -15.49 -7.96
N LEU A 95 -5.03 -15.85 -7.84
CA LEU A 95 -6.03 -15.67 -8.90
C LEU A 95 -6.30 -14.18 -9.18
N ASP A 96 -6.40 -13.35 -8.14
CA ASP A 96 -6.57 -11.89 -8.29
C ASP A 96 -5.35 -11.24 -8.99
N PHE A 97 -4.13 -11.73 -8.69
CA PHE A 97 -2.93 -11.29 -9.39
C PHE A 97 -2.91 -11.76 -10.84
N ARG A 98 -3.32 -13.00 -11.12
CA ARG A 98 -3.41 -13.53 -12.48
C ARG A 98 -4.31 -12.65 -13.36
N ASP A 99 -5.51 -12.35 -12.86
CA ASP A 99 -6.44 -11.42 -13.52
C ASP A 99 -5.79 -10.05 -13.78
N THR A 100 -5.19 -9.46 -12.74
CA THR A 100 -4.48 -8.17 -12.85
C THR A 100 -3.37 -8.21 -13.92
N ILE A 101 -2.61 -9.31 -14.00
CA ILE A 101 -1.50 -9.48 -14.94
C ILE A 101 -2.02 -9.58 -16.37
N PHE A 102 -3.07 -10.37 -16.61
CA PHE A 102 -3.70 -10.46 -17.94
C PHE A 102 -4.19 -9.10 -18.42
N GLU A 103 -4.85 -8.33 -17.56
CA GLU A 103 -5.24 -6.96 -17.90
C GLU A 103 -4.04 -6.07 -18.18
N ASN A 104 -2.97 -6.16 -17.38
CA ASN A 104 -1.76 -5.36 -17.56
C ASN A 104 -1.09 -5.64 -18.91
N VAL A 105 -1.05 -6.89 -19.34
CA VAL A 105 -0.49 -7.30 -20.63
C VAL A 105 -1.30 -6.73 -21.78
N ILE A 106 -2.62 -6.97 -21.80
CA ILE A 106 -3.47 -6.52 -22.91
C ILE A 106 -3.50 -4.98 -22.98
N LYS A 107 -3.70 -4.30 -21.84
CA LYS A 107 -3.67 -2.83 -21.79
C LYS A 107 -2.31 -2.27 -22.20
N GLY A 108 -1.22 -2.94 -21.81
CA GLY A 108 0.14 -2.58 -22.24
C GLY A 108 0.33 -2.65 -23.74
N MET A 109 -0.11 -3.74 -24.38
CA MET A 109 -0.05 -3.87 -25.84
C MET A 109 -0.95 -2.85 -26.54
N ARG A 110 -2.16 -2.57 -26.04
CA ARG A 110 -3.03 -1.53 -26.60
C ARG A 110 -2.35 -0.16 -26.64
N VAL A 111 -1.64 0.20 -25.57
CA VAL A 111 -0.85 1.44 -25.53
C VAL A 111 0.24 1.44 -26.60
N LEU A 112 0.93 0.31 -26.82
CA LEU A 112 1.96 0.19 -27.86
C LEU A 112 1.38 0.31 -29.28
N VAL A 113 0.24 -0.33 -29.54
CA VAL A 113 -0.46 -0.24 -30.84
C VAL A 113 -0.92 1.19 -31.13
N ASP A 114 -1.53 1.85 -30.14
CA ASP A 114 -1.97 3.25 -30.22
C ASP A 114 -0.78 4.21 -30.38
N ALA A 115 0.32 3.97 -29.67
CA ALA A 115 1.53 4.77 -29.80
C ALA A 115 2.19 4.60 -31.16
N ARG A 116 2.31 3.36 -31.68
CA ARG A 116 2.83 3.09 -33.03
C ARG A 116 2.09 3.94 -34.07
N ASP A 117 0.77 3.93 -34.01
CA ASP A 117 -0.08 4.69 -34.93
C ASP A 117 0.14 6.21 -34.81
N LYS A 118 0.09 6.75 -33.59
CA LYS A 118 0.30 8.19 -33.33
C LYS A 118 1.70 8.69 -33.67
N LEU A 119 2.70 7.83 -33.61
CA LEU A 119 4.08 8.15 -33.97
C LEU A 119 4.35 7.99 -35.47
N GLY A 120 3.37 7.53 -36.27
CA GLY A 120 3.50 7.33 -37.71
C GLY A 120 4.39 6.15 -38.09
N ILE A 121 4.54 5.17 -37.19
CA ILE A 121 5.40 4.00 -37.41
C ILE A 121 4.62 2.93 -38.16
N SER A 122 5.12 2.48 -39.32
CA SER A 122 4.45 1.44 -40.11
C SER A 122 4.61 0.06 -39.49
N TRP A 123 3.65 -0.84 -39.74
CA TRP A 123 3.80 -2.26 -39.41
C TRP A 123 4.94 -2.88 -40.21
N GLN A 124 5.70 -3.77 -39.58
CA GLN A 124 6.64 -4.63 -40.32
C GLN A 124 5.88 -5.65 -41.16
N ASN A 125 4.89 -6.29 -40.55
CA ASN A 125 4.00 -7.25 -41.20
C ASN A 125 2.59 -6.66 -41.31
N SER A 126 2.06 -6.54 -42.53
CA SER A 126 0.72 -5.99 -42.77
C SER A 126 -0.40 -6.77 -42.08
N GLU A 127 -0.22 -8.08 -41.82
CA GLU A 127 -1.19 -8.88 -41.08
C GLU A 127 -1.34 -8.45 -39.61
N ASN A 128 -0.33 -7.76 -39.06
CA ASN A 128 -0.41 -7.21 -37.71
C ASN A 128 -1.45 -6.10 -37.56
N GLU A 129 -1.96 -5.53 -38.66
CA GLU A 129 -3.14 -4.66 -38.64
C GLU A 129 -4.33 -5.37 -37.98
N LYS A 130 -4.61 -6.63 -38.35
CA LYS A 130 -5.70 -7.44 -37.80
C LYS A 130 -5.46 -7.77 -36.33
N HIS A 131 -4.23 -8.15 -35.97
CA HIS A 131 -3.84 -8.40 -34.58
C HIS A 131 -3.96 -7.15 -33.72
N GLY A 132 -3.56 -5.99 -34.23
CA GLY A 132 -3.70 -4.69 -33.59
C GLY A 132 -5.17 -4.34 -33.34
N MET A 133 -6.02 -4.46 -34.36
CA MET A 133 -7.47 -4.26 -34.22
C MET A 133 -8.09 -5.20 -33.19
N PHE A 134 -7.70 -6.48 -33.21
CA PHE A 134 -8.20 -7.48 -32.27
C PHE A 134 -7.80 -7.19 -30.81
N VAL A 135 -6.56 -6.79 -30.56
CA VAL A 135 -6.13 -6.37 -29.20
C VAL A 135 -6.81 -5.07 -28.77
N MET A 136 -7.04 -4.14 -29.71
CA MET A 136 -7.72 -2.88 -29.43
C MET A 136 -9.21 -3.05 -29.10
N SER A 137 -9.86 -4.10 -29.61
CA SER A 137 -11.25 -4.44 -29.30
C SER A 137 -11.45 -5.10 -27.93
N PHE A 138 -10.37 -5.33 -27.17
CA PHE A 138 -10.48 -5.86 -25.81
C PHE A 138 -11.32 -4.93 -24.92
N GLU A 139 -12.45 -5.46 -24.47
CA GLU A 139 -13.31 -4.83 -23.49
C GLU A 139 -13.43 -5.76 -22.29
N ASN A 140 -13.04 -5.26 -21.10
CA ASN A 140 -13.31 -5.95 -19.85
C ASN A 140 -14.23 -5.08 -18.99
N LYS A 141 -15.34 -5.66 -18.53
CA LYS A 141 -16.26 -4.96 -17.64
C LYS A 141 -15.57 -4.74 -16.30
N ALA A 142 -15.75 -3.56 -15.72
CA ALA A 142 -15.14 -3.22 -14.44
C ALA A 142 -15.53 -4.24 -13.36
N GLY A 143 -14.53 -4.93 -12.80
CA GLY A 143 -14.71 -5.94 -11.75
C GLY A 143 -14.93 -7.37 -12.24
N MET A 144 -14.98 -7.62 -13.55
CA MET A 144 -14.93 -8.98 -14.09
C MET A 144 -13.48 -9.43 -14.29
N ALA A 145 -13.19 -10.67 -13.91
CA ALA A 145 -11.87 -11.25 -14.11
C ALA A 145 -11.67 -11.66 -15.57
N VAL A 146 -10.45 -11.50 -16.09
CA VAL A 146 -10.05 -12.06 -17.37
C VAL A 146 -9.79 -13.55 -17.18
N GLU A 147 -10.69 -14.39 -17.69
CA GLU A 147 -10.53 -15.84 -17.63
C GLU A 147 -9.31 -16.31 -18.45
N PRO A 148 -8.58 -17.36 -18.01
CA PRO A 148 -7.42 -17.87 -18.74
C PRO A 148 -7.70 -18.22 -20.19
N CYS A 149 -8.86 -18.85 -20.48
CA CYS A 149 -9.25 -19.17 -21.85
C CYS A 149 -9.42 -17.91 -22.71
N THR A 150 -10.03 -16.86 -22.14
CA THR A 150 -10.20 -15.57 -22.82
C THR A 150 -8.84 -14.93 -23.09
N PHE A 151 -7.93 -14.91 -22.10
CA PHE A 151 -6.58 -14.37 -22.28
C PHE A 151 -5.81 -15.15 -23.36
N GLN A 152 -5.92 -16.47 -23.37
CA GLN A 152 -5.23 -17.34 -24.33
C GLN A 152 -5.58 -17.01 -25.78
N LEU A 153 -6.81 -16.57 -26.08
CA LEU A 153 -7.22 -16.13 -27.42
C LEU A 153 -6.39 -14.94 -27.93
N TYR A 154 -5.91 -14.07 -27.02
CA TYR A 154 -5.07 -12.92 -27.36
C TYR A 154 -3.59 -13.28 -27.54
N VAL A 155 -3.12 -14.40 -26.99
CA VAL A 155 -1.68 -14.74 -26.94
C VAL A 155 -1.01 -14.75 -28.32
N PRO A 156 -1.58 -15.37 -29.38
CA PRO A 156 -0.96 -15.35 -30.71
C PRO A 156 -0.82 -13.93 -31.28
N ALA A 157 -1.85 -13.09 -31.10
CA ALA A 157 -1.81 -11.70 -31.53
C ALA A 157 -0.79 -10.89 -30.73
N LEU A 158 -0.72 -11.08 -29.41
CA LEU A 158 0.25 -10.43 -28.54
C LEU A 158 1.69 -10.80 -28.92
N GLN A 159 1.97 -12.07 -29.23
CA GLN A 159 3.28 -12.54 -29.68
C GLN A 159 3.64 -11.97 -31.06
N ALA A 160 2.71 -12.00 -32.03
CA ALA A 160 2.93 -11.46 -33.37
C ALA A 160 3.23 -9.95 -33.34
N LEU A 161 2.47 -9.20 -32.53
CA LEU A 161 2.69 -7.77 -32.31
C LEU A 161 4.00 -7.48 -31.58
N TRP A 162 4.32 -8.23 -30.52
CA TRP A 162 5.56 -7.98 -29.78
C TRP A 162 6.82 -8.25 -30.62
N ASN A 163 6.76 -9.18 -31.57
CA ASN A 163 7.85 -9.46 -32.49
C ASN A 163 7.91 -8.50 -33.70
N ASP A 164 6.97 -7.58 -33.86
CA ASP A 164 6.95 -6.59 -34.95
C ASP A 164 7.92 -5.44 -34.68
N SER A 165 8.76 -5.11 -35.68
CA SER A 165 9.74 -4.02 -35.53
C SER A 165 9.09 -2.65 -35.28
N GLY A 166 7.89 -2.40 -35.79
CA GLY A 166 7.16 -1.16 -35.54
C GLY A 166 6.68 -1.03 -34.09
N ILE A 167 6.28 -2.14 -33.46
CA ILE A 167 5.95 -2.18 -32.03
C ILE A 167 7.22 -2.04 -31.18
N GLN A 168 8.32 -2.68 -31.58
CA GLN A 168 9.62 -2.53 -30.91
C GLN A 168 10.15 -1.09 -30.99
N GLU A 169 9.98 -0.43 -32.13
CA GLU A 169 10.32 0.99 -32.29
C GLU A 169 9.45 1.88 -31.38
N ALA A 170 8.13 1.66 -31.35
CA ALA A 170 7.23 2.37 -30.44
C ALA A 170 7.64 2.17 -28.98
N TYR A 171 7.98 0.93 -28.58
CA TYR A 171 8.51 0.64 -27.24
C TYR A 171 9.84 1.36 -26.95
N GLY A 172 10.71 1.51 -27.95
CA GLY A 172 11.94 2.31 -27.86
C GLY A 172 11.67 3.78 -27.50
N ARG A 173 10.53 4.31 -27.95
CA ARG A 173 10.05 5.69 -27.74
C ARG A 173 9.06 5.83 -26.57
N ARG A 174 8.96 4.83 -25.69
CA ARG A 174 8.00 4.79 -24.57
C ARG A 174 8.08 5.93 -23.55
N SER A 175 9.09 6.81 -23.59
CA SER A 175 9.11 8.03 -22.78
C SER A 175 8.16 9.11 -23.32
N GLU A 176 7.77 9.03 -24.60
CA GLU A 176 6.85 9.96 -25.26
C GLU A 176 5.37 9.69 -24.94
N PHE A 177 5.06 8.54 -24.33
CA PHE A 177 3.70 8.13 -23.97
C PHE A 177 3.67 7.36 -22.64
N GLN A 178 2.47 6.97 -22.18
CA GLN A 178 2.28 6.37 -20.85
C GLN A 178 2.24 4.85 -20.91
N LEU A 179 3.41 4.21 -20.79
CA LEU A 179 3.54 2.75 -20.76
C LEU A 179 4.03 2.26 -19.39
N SER A 180 3.42 1.19 -18.89
CA SER A 180 3.89 0.55 -17.65
C SER A 180 5.23 -0.16 -17.88
N GLU A 181 6.15 -0.01 -16.93
CA GLU A 181 7.50 -0.57 -17.03
C GLU A 181 7.52 -2.10 -17.05
N SER A 182 6.48 -2.75 -16.49
CA SER A 182 6.36 -4.22 -16.48
C SER A 182 5.96 -4.82 -17.81
N VAL A 183 5.53 -4.01 -18.79
CA VAL A 183 5.01 -4.50 -20.08
C VAL A 183 6.03 -5.37 -20.80
N LYS A 184 7.29 -4.92 -20.91
CA LYS A 184 8.36 -5.71 -21.53
C LYS A 184 8.53 -7.07 -20.86
N TYR A 185 8.64 -7.09 -19.53
CA TYR A 185 8.81 -8.34 -18.78
C TYR A 185 7.71 -9.36 -19.09
N PHE A 186 6.45 -8.91 -19.07
CA PHE A 186 5.35 -9.82 -19.33
C PHE A 186 5.26 -10.25 -20.80
N LEU A 187 5.52 -9.35 -21.75
CA LEU A 187 5.52 -9.67 -23.18
C LEU A 187 6.65 -10.65 -23.55
N ASP A 188 7.82 -10.52 -22.94
CA ASP A 188 8.93 -11.48 -23.10
C ASP A 188 8.63 -12.87 -22.50
N ASN A 189 7.64 -12.96 -21.61
CA ASN A 189 7.28 -14.19 -20.90
C ASN A 189 5.89 -14.73 -21.32
N LEU A 190 5.39 -14.33 -22.49
CA LEU A 190 4.06 -14.73 -22.98
C LEU A 190 3.89 -16.25 -23.08
N ASP A 191 4.93 -16.99 -23.42
CA ASP A 191 4.87 -18.47 -23.54
C ASP A 191 4.51 -19.16 -22.22
N ARG A 192 4.91 -18.54 -21.09
CA ARG A 192 4.60 -19.02 -19.74
C ARG A 192 3.27 -18.45 -19.24
N ILE A 193 3.06 -17.15 -19.45
CA ILE A 193 1.88 -16.42 -18.92
C ILE A 193 0.61 -16.80 -19.70
N GLY A 194 0.73 -17.11 -20.99
CA GLY A 194 -0.37 -17.50 -21.87
C GLY A 194 -0.90 -18.92 -21.68
N GLN A 195 -0.28 -19.72 -20.81
CA GLN A 195 -0.74 -21.09 -20.53
C GLN A 195 -2.00 -21.08 -19.66
N LEU A 196 -2.94 -21.99 -19.94
CA LEU A 196 -4.16 -22.14 -19.12
C LEU A 196 -3.85 -22.50 -17.65
N SER A 197 -2.75 -23.22 -17.43
CA SER A 197 -2.23 -23.63 -16.12
C SER A 197 -1.38 -22.54 -15.44
N TYR A 198 -1.32 -21.33 -16.00
CA TYR A 198 -0.49 -20.26 -15.46
C TYR A 198 -0.87 -19.88 -14.02
N VAL A 199 0.12 -19.91 -13.14
CA VAL A 199 0.08 -19.40 -11.77
C VAL A 199 1.14 -18.31 -11.62
N PRO A 200 0.79 -17.10 -11.12
CA PRO A 200 1.75 -16.02 -10.96
C PRO A 200 2.94 -16.40 -10.06
N SER A 201 4.13 -16.17 -10.58
CA SER A 201 5.38 -16.26 -9.81
C SER A 201 5.52 -15.07 -8.85
N ARG A 202 6.46 -15.16 -7.90
CA ARG A 202 6.80 -14.02 -7.03
C ARG A 202 7.19 -12.78 -7.84
N GLN A 203 7.93 -12.96 -8.93
CA GLN A 203 8.33 -11.86 -9.80
C GLN A 203 7.12 -11.24 -10.51
N ASP A 204 6.19 -12.07 -11.01
CA ASP A 204 4.97 -11.59 -11.65
C ASP A 204 4.13 -10.76 -10.68
N ILE A 205 3.99 -11.24 -9.43
CA ILE A 205 3.25 -10.54 -8.37
C ILE A 205 3.88 -9.17 -8.07
N LEU A 206 5.21 -9.07 -8.03
CA LEU A 206 5.92 -7.81 -7.77
C LEU A 206 5.73 -6.80 -8.91
N LEU A 207 5.69 -7.28 -10.15
CA LEU A 207 5.50 -6.46 -11.35
C LEU A 207 4.02 -6.17 -11.67
N ALA A 208 3.08 -6.94 -11.12
CA ALA A 208 1.65 -6.71 -11.31
C ALA A 208 1.23 -5.33 -10.77
N ARG A 209 0.64 -4.53 -11.65
CA ARG A 209 0.26 -3.14 -11.43
C ARG A 209 -1.26 -3.02 -11.23
N LYS A 210 -1.64 -2.60 -10.03
CA LYS A 210 -3.01 -2.17 -9.69
C LYS A 210 -2.95 -0.84 -8.96
N ALA A 211 -3.75 0.14 -9.40
CA ALA A 211 -3.81 1.44 -8.74
C ALA A 211 -4.39 1.31 -7.32
N THR A 212 -3.62 1.69 -6.30
CA THR A 212 -4.06 1.66 -4.91
C THR A 212 -5.18 2.68 -4.70
N LYS A 213 -6.38 2.16 -4.43
CA LYS A 213 -7.54 2.97 -4.07
C LYS A 213 -7.69 2.99 -2.55
N GLY A 214 -7.66 4.18 -1.95
CA GLY A 214 -7.82 4.32 -0.49
C GLY A 214 -6.53 4.10 0.31
N ILE A 215 -6.72 3.66 1.56
CA ILE A 215 -5.68 3.44 2.57
C ILE A 215 -5.68 1.94 2.87
N VAL A 216 -4.50 1.31 2.79
CA VAL A 216 -4.33 -0.11 3.09
C VAL A 216 -3.29 -0.25 4.18
N GLU A 217 -3.66 -0.93 5.27
CA GLU A 217 -2.75 -1.18 6.38
C GLU A 217 -2.25 -2.62 6.36
N HIS A 218 -0.97 -2.80 6.67
CA HIS A 218 -0.33 -4.10 6.77
C HIS A 218 0.42 -4.22 8.09
N ASP A 219 0.00 -5.19 8.90
CA ASP A 219 0.66 -5.49 10.16
C ASP A 219 1.78 -6.53 9.96
N PHE A 220 2.93 -6.29 10.55
CA PHE A 220 4.08 -7.19 10.55
C PHE A 220 4.63 -7.31 11.98
N VAL A 221 5.13 -8.48 12.35
CA VAL A 221 5.87 -8.66 13.60
C VAL A 221 7.29 -9.05 13.24
N ILE A 222 8.25 -8.17 13.50
CA ILE A 222 9.64 -8.32 13.08
C ILE A 222 10.49 -8.34 14.34
N LYS A 223 11.15 -9.48 14.63
CA LYS A 223 11.94 -9.67 15.86
C LYS A 223 11.19 -9.24 17.14
N LYS A 224 9.91 -9.63 17.27
CA LYS A 224 8.98 -9.29 18.38
C LYS A 224 8.55 -7.82 18.46
N ILE A 225 8.93 -6.99 17.50
CA ILE A 225 8.47 -5.59 17.42
C ILE A 225 7.29 -5.53 16.44
N PRO A 226 6.13 -5.01 16.84
CA PRO A 226 4.99 -4.82 15.95
C PRO A 226 5.23 -3.60 15.04
N PHE A 227 5.08 -3.81 13.75
CA PHE A 227 5.13 -2.79 12.70
C PHE A 227 3.76 -2.70 12.03
N LYS A 228 3.29 -1.48 11.80
CA LYS A 228 2.12 -1.20 10.96
C LYS A 228 2.56 -0.34 9.79
N MET A 229 2.53 -0.90 8.59
CA MET A 229 2.87 -0.17 7.38
C MET A 229 1.59 0.27 6.67
N VAL A 230 1.52 1.53 6.29
CA VAL A 230 0.33 2.14 5.68
C VAL A 230 0.65 2.51 4.22
N ASP A 231 -0.02 1.84 3.28
CA ASP A 231 -0.02 2.21 1.85
C ASP A 231 -1.15 3.18 1.56
N VAL A 232 -0.86 4.19 0.75
CA VAL A 232 -1.86 5.13 0.26
C VAL A 232 -1.68 5.38 -1.23
N GLY A 233 -2.79 5.62 -1.92
CA GLY A 233 -2.78 5.97 -3.34
C GLY A 233 -1.90 7.21 -3.60
N GLY A 234 -0.95 7.09 -4.52
CA GLY A 234 0.00 8.17 -4.87
C GLY A 234 -0.48 9.14 -5.96
N GLN A 235 -1.51 8.75 -6.71
CA GLN A 235 -2.13 9.58 -7.76
C GLN A 235 -2.74 10.84 -7.17
N ARG A 236 -2.80 11.94 -7.94
CA ARG A 236 -3.28 13.25 -7.45
C ARG A 236 -4.65 13.18 -6.77
N SER A 237 -5.60 12.45 -7.36
CA SER A 237 -6.96 12.25 -6.82
C SER A 237 -7.01 11.54 -5.46
N GLN A 238 -5.94 10.85 -5.07
CA GLN A 238 -5.90 10.04 -3.85
C GLN A 238 -5.18 10.76 -2.69
N ARG A 239 -4.45 11.86 -2.96
CA ARG A 239 -3.57 12.51 -1.97
C ARG A 239 -4.32 13.18 -0.83
N GLN A 240 -5.57 13.58 -1.03
CA GLN A 240 -6.42 14.09 0.05
C GLN A 240 -6.59 13.07 1.19
N LYS A 241 -6.50 11.77 0.89
CA LYS A 241 -6.61 10.70 1.89
C LYS A 241 -5.36 10.57 2.77
N TRP A 242 -4.23 11.17 2.37
CA TRP A 242 -2.99 11.07 3.14
C TRP A 242 -3.13 11.66 4.54
N PHE A 243 -3.86 12.77 4.67
CA PHE A 243 -4.11 13.43 5.95
C PHE A 243 -4.79 12.52 6.98
N GLN A 244 -5.59 11.55 6.52
CA GLN A 244 -6.26 10.57 7.39
C GLN A 244 -5.28 9.58 8.04
N CYS A 245 -4.04 9.52 7.57
CA CYS A 245 -3.02 8.61 8.07
C CYS A 245 -1.99 9.27 8.99
N PHE A 246 -2.02 10.61 9.14
CA PHE A 246 -0.93 11.39 9.74
C PHE A 246 -0.79 11.22 11.25
N ASP A 247 -1.82 10.74 11.93
CA ASP A 247 -1.77 10.52 13.37
C ASP A 247 -0.91 9.32 13.75
N GLY A 248 -0.07 9.50 14.76
CA GLY A 248 0.72 8.44 15.38
C GLY A 248 1.76 7.78 14.48
N ILE A 249 2.22 8.46 13.42
CA ILE A 249 3.28 7.95 12.55
C ILE A 249 4.63 8.03 13.26
N THR A 250 5.39 6.94 13.24
CA THR A 250 6.77 6.87 13.72
C THR A 250 7.76 7.30 12.64
N SER A 251 7.55 6.85 11.40
CA SER A 251 8.44 7.14 10.27
C SER A 251 7.68 7.24 8.94
N ILE A 252 8.20 8.04 8.01
CA ILE A 252 7.74 8.12 6.62
C ILE A 252 8.83 7.55 5.71
N LEU A 253 8.46 6.53 4.93
CA LEU A 253 9.26 6.09 3.78
C LEU A 253 8.74 6.79 2.54
N PHE A 254 9.51 7.75 2.05
CA PHE A 254 9.15 8.52 0.86
C PHE A 254 9.75 7.89 -0.39
N MET A 255 8.92 7.26 -1.20
CA MET A 255 9.29 6.51 -2.40
C MET A 255 9.27 7.40 -3.64
N VAL A 256 10.38 7.44 -4.36
CA VAL A 256 10.58 8.17 -5.61
C VAL A 256 10.96 7.20 -6.72
N SER A 257 10.36 7.35 -7.89
CA SER A 257 10.84 6.66 -9.08
C SER A 257 12.03 7.42 -9.67
N SER A 258 13.24 6.91 -9.49
CA SER A 258 14.46 7.60 -9.90
C SER A 258 14.67 7.60 -11.42
N SER A 259 14.06 6.65 -12.14
CA SER A 259 14.16 6.48 -13.58
C SER A 259 13.24 7.40 -14.40
N GLU A 260 12.31 8.15 -13.79
CA GLU A 260 11.24 8.88 -14.50
C GLU A 260 11.60 10.33 -14.83
N TYR A 261 12.89 10.67 -14.88
CA TYR A 261 13.36 12.04 -15.14
C TYR A 261 13.03 12.55 -16.53
N ASP A 262 12.73 11.67 -17.48
CA ASP A 262 12.36 11.94 -18.88
C ASP A 262 10.87 11.69 -19.16
N GLN A 263 10.04 11.56 -18.13
CA GLN A 263 8.62 11.25 -18.26
C GLN A 263 7.73 12.33 -17.65
N VAL A 264 6.52 12.42 -18.18
CA VAL A 264 5.45 13.30 -17.65
C VAL A 264 4.36 12.50 -16.94
N LEU A 265 3.61 13.17 -16.07
CA LEU A 265 2.47 12.60 -15.37
C LEU A 265 1.38 12.17 -16.34
N MET A 266 0.72 11.06 -16.04
CA MET A 266 -0.45 10.62 -16.80
C MET A 266 -1.62 11.59 -16.60
N GLU A 267 -1.73 12.20 -15.40
CA GLU A 267 -2.86 13.05 -15.02
C GLU A 267 -2.96 14.35 -15.82
N ASP A 268 -1.85 14.93 -16.27
CA ASP A 268 -1.85 16.20 -17.02
C ASP A 268 -1.01 16.18 -18.30
N ARG A 269 -0.24 15.11 -18.55
CA ARG A 269 0.65 14.94 -19.72
C ARG A 269 1.63 16.10 -19.94
N ARG A 270 1.95 16.85 -18.89
CA ARG A 270 2.78 18.06 -18.96
C ARG A 270 3.83 18.12 -17.86
N THR A 271 3.46 17.80 -16.63
CA THR A 271 4.36 17.91 -15.48
C THR A 271 5.34 16.76 -15.47
N ASN A 272 6.64 17.05 -15.39
CA ASN A 272 7.68 16.03 -15.24
C ASN A 272 7.49 15.21 -13.94
N ARG A 273 7.56 13.87 -14.03
CA ARG A 273 7.27 12.96 -12.90
C ARG A 273 8.23 13.11 -11.73
N LEU A 274 9.51 13.36 -12.00
CA LEU A 274 10.51 13.59 -10.97
C LEU A 274 10.31 14.96 -10.31
N VAL A 275 9.95 16.00 -11.08
CA VAL A 275 9.57 17.32 -10.54
C VAL A 275 8.34 17.22 -9.63
N GLU A 276 7.31 16.50 -10.05
CA GLU A 276 6.15 16.24 -9.20
C GLU A 276 6.57 15.55 -7.90
N SER A 277 7.41 14.52 -7.98
CA SER A 277 7.90 13.81 -6.80
C SER A 277 8.66 14.74 -5.84
N MET A 278 9.46 15.67 -6.36
CA MET A 278 10.14 16.68 -5.55
C MET A 278 9.17 17.66 -4.89
N ASN A 279 8.12 18.10 -5.58
CA ASN A 279 7.13 19.02 -5.02
C ASN A 279 6.29 18.37 -3.91
N ILE A 280 5.95 17.09 -4.10
CA ILE A 280 5.33 16.29 -3.03
C ILE A 280 6.30 16.19 -1.85
N PHE A 281 7.56 15.83 -2.09
CA PHE A 281 8.55 15.70 -1.02
C PHE A 281 8.73 17.00 -0.25
N GLU A 282 8.82 18.13 -0.93
CA GLU A 282 8.91 19.47 -0.33
C GLU A 282 7.73 19.75 0.60
N THR A 283 6.52 19.35 0.21
CA THR A 283 5.32 19.49 1.03
C THR A 283 5.40 18.63 2.28
N ILE A 284 5.85 17.38 2.17
CA ILE A 284 5.94 16.44 3.28
C ILE A 284 7.08 16.82 4.23
N VAL A 285 8.30 16.98 3.73
CA VAL A 285 9.50 17.18 4.56
C VAL A 285 9.50 18.49 5.34
N ASN A 286 8.73 19.49 4.88
CA ASN A 286 8.60 20.79 5.55
C ASN A 286 7.28 20.93 6.35
N ASN A 287 6.45 19.88 6.41
CA ASN A 287 5.21 19.92 7.17
C ASN A 287 5.50 19.84 8.68
N LYS A 288 4.98 20.80 9.44
CA LYS A 288 5.15 20.87 10.91
C LYS A 288 4.59 19.65 11.64
N LEU A 289 3.57 18.97 11.08
CA LEU A 289 3.03 17.73 11.64
C LEU A 289 4.08 16.61 11.71
N PHE A 290 5.15 16.69 10.93
CA PHE A 290 6.21 15.69 10.87
C PHE A 290 7.52 16.14 11.51
N SER A 291 7.51 17.17 12.36
CA SER A 291 8.74 17.70 12.98
C SER A 291 9.51 16.65 13.79
N ASN A 292 8.80 15.69 14.39
CA ASN A 292 9.35 14.61 15.20
C ASN A 292 9.32 13.25 14.48
N VAL A 293 8.90 13.23 13.21
CA VAL A 293 8.80 11.99 12.41
C VAL A 293 10.06 11.83 11.59
N SER A 294 10.65 10.62 11.59
CA SER A 294 11.80 10.34 10.73
C SER A 294 11.34 10.18 9.28
N ILE A 295 11.98 10.88 8.35
CA ILE A 295 11.64 10.84 6.93
C ILE A 295 12.83 10.28 6.17
N ILE A 296 12.65 9.12 5.53
CA ILE A 296 13.69 8.39 4.80
C ILE A 296 13.31 8.36 3.32
N LEU A 297 14.25 8.77 2.47
CA LEU A 297 14.06 8.86 1.02
C LEU A 297 14.47 7.56 0.32
N PHE A 298 13.54 6.92 -0.38
CA PHE A 298 13.84 5.78 -1.24
C PHE A 298 13.84 6.22 -2.69
N LEU A 299 15.03 6.20 -3.30
CA LEU A 299 15.23 6.40 -4.74
C LEU A 299 15.10 5.02 -5.41
N ASN A 300 13.86 4.65 -5.72
CA ASN A 300 13.51 3.34 -6.25
C ASN A 300 13.70 3.24 -7.76
N LYS A 301 13.59 2.03 -8.30
CA LYS A 301 13.78 1.67 -9.71
C LYS A 301 15.20 1.94 -10.20
N MET A 302 16.16 1.61 -9.34
CA MET A 302 17.58 1.80 -9.61
C MET A 302 18.03 0.97 -10.83
N ASP A 303 17.48 -0.23 -11.00
CA ASP A 303 17.64 -1.09 -12.18
C ASP A 303 17.32 -0.35 -13.49
N LEU A 304 16.19 0.36 -13.54
CA LEU A 304 15.78 1.13 -14.70
C LEU A 304 16.62 2.40 -14.87
N LEU A 305 17.04 3.03 -13.78
CA LEU A 305 17.94 4.18 -13.84
C LEU A 305 19.30 3.80 -14.44
N VAL A 306 19.87 2.65 -14.05
CA VAL A 306 21.14 2.14 -14.59
C VAL A 306 21.07 1.98 -16.11
N GLU A 307 19.98 1.41 -16.63
CA GLU A 307 19.81 1.25 -18.07
C GLU A 307 19.63 2.60 -18.76
N LYS A 308 18.77 3.47 -18.19
CA LYS A 308 18.35 4.71 -18.83
C LYS A 308 19.46 5.74 -18.93
N VAL A 309 20.29 5.88 -17.89
CA VAL A 309 21.41 6.83 -17.86
C VAL A 309 22.38 6.61 -19.03
N ARG A 310 22.53 5.38 -19.53
CA ARG A 310 23.39 5.09 -20.69
C ARG A 310 22.85 5.64 -22.02
N LYS A 311 21.54 5.90 -22.11
CA LYS A 311 20.84 6.24 -23.36
C LYS A 311 20.26 7.65 -23.36
N VAL A 312 19.77 8.12 -22.21
CA VAL A 312 19.02 9.38 -22.08
C VAL A 312 19.72 10.30 -21.09
N SER A 313 20.30 11.38 -21.61
CA SER A 313 20.94 12.42 -20.81
C SER A 313 19.91 13.15 -19.93
N ILE A 314 20.14 13.17 -18.63
CA ILE A 314 19.30 13.91 -17.66
C ILE A 314 19.30 15.43 -17.92
N CYS A 315 20.36 15.98 -18.53
CA CYS A 315 20.48 17.40 -18.87
C CYS A 315 19.37 17.91 -19.80
N LYS A 316 18.75 17.03 -20.59
CA LYS A 316 17.62 17.40 -21.47
C LYS A 316 16.39 17.86 -20.68
N HIS A 317 16.26 17.44 -19.42
CA HIS A 317 15.13 17.74 -18.56
C HIS A 317 15.51 18.58 -17.34
N PHE A 318 16.80 18.55 -16.96
CA PHE A 318 17.34 19.21 -15.79
C PHE A 318 18.60 20.00 -16.16
N SER A 319 18.41 21.25 -16.59
CA SER A 319 19.50 22.12 -17.09
C SER A 319 20.49 22.56 -16.00
N ASP A 320 20.13 22.43 -14.73
CA ASP A 320 21.00 22.71 -13.58
C ASP A 320 21.89 21.52 -13.19
N PHE A 321 21.80 20.39 -13.89
CA PHE A 321 22.70 19.25 -13.69
C PHE A 321 24.17 19.66 -13.91
N ARG A 322 25.06 19.11 -13.07
CA ARG A 322 26.51 19.29 -13.13
C ARG A 322 27.16 17.93 -12.92
N GLY A 323 27.97 17.49 -13.89
CA GLY A 323 28.58 16.17 -13.92
C GLY A 323 28.47 15.54 -15.31
N ASP A 324 28.86 14.27 -15.44
CA ASP A 324 28.62 13.49 -16.64
C ASP A 324 27.19 12.90 -16.62
N PRO A 325 26.30 13.28 -17.55
CA PRO A 325 24.91 12.81 -17.56
C PRO A 325 24.76 11.32 -17.88
N HIS A 326 25.83 10.66 -18.33
CA HIS A 326 25.87 9.23 -18.60
C HIS A 326 26.63 8.44 -17.51
N ARG A 327 27.14 9.13 -16.49
CA ARG A 327 27.76 8.51 -15.31
C ARG A 327 26.73 8.36 -14.20
N LEU A 328 26.44 7.10 -13.84
CA LEU A 328 25.43 6.75 -12.84
C LEU A 328 25.60 7.49 -11.51
N VAL A 329 26.83 7.56 -11.00
CA VAL A 329 27.14 8.18 -9.70
C VAL A 329 26.83 9.67 -9.70
N ASP A 330 27.12 10.38 -10.80
CA ASP A 330 26.87 11.83 -10.92
C ASP A 330 25.35 12.09 -10.96
N VAL A 331 24.61 11.25 -11.70
CA VAL A 331 23.14 11.29 -11.73
C VAL A 331 22.54 10.99 -10.36
N GLN A 332 23.03 9.96 -9.66
CA GLN A 332 22.59 9.61 -8.30
C GLN A 332 22.83 10.76 -7.32
N ALA A 333 24.03 11.35 -7.34
CA ALA A 333 24.40 12.47 -6.49
C ALA A 333 23.49 13.69 -6.75
N TYR A 334 23.22 13.99 -8.02
CA TYR A 334 22.30 15.05 -8.41
C TYR A 334 20.88 14.79 -7.86
N LEU A 335 20.33 13.58 -8.05
CA LEU A 335 18.99 13.23 -7.55
C LEU A 335 18.90 13.43 -6.04
N VAL A 336 19.86 12.92 -5.27
CA VAL A 336 19.90 13.12 -3.81
C VAL A 336 19.96 14.60 -3.46
N GLN A 337 20.77 15.38 -4.18
CA GLN A 337 20.91 16.82 -3.97
C GLN A 337 19.59 17.56 -4.26
N CYS A 338 18.87 17.20 -5.31
CA CYS A 338 17.57 17.76 -5.66
C CYS A 338 16.56 17.65 -4.51
N PHE A 339 16.43 16.45 -3.92
CA PHE A 339 15.54 16.23 -2.77
C PHE A 339 16.08 16.92 -1.51
N ASN A 340 17.40 16.89 -1.27
CA ASN A 340 17.97 17.59 -0.11
C ASN A 340 17.76 19.11 -0.18
N ARG A 341 17.79 19.70 -1.39
CA ARG A 341 17.52 21.14 -1.60
C ARG A 341 16.09 21.53 -1.23
N LYS A 342 15.12 20.62 -1.34
CA LYS A 342 13.72 20.84 -0.95
C LYS A 342 13.51 20.96 0.56
N ARG A 343 14.50 20.62 1.39
CA ARG A 343 14.41 20.71 2.85
C ARG A 343 14.78 22.11 3.33
N ARG A 344 13.90 22.72 4.12
CA ARG A 344 14.19 23.99 4.82
C ARG A 344 15.16 23.77 5.98
N ASN A 345 14.92 22.74 6.80
CA ASN A 345 15.83 22.35 7.86
C ASN A 345 16.81 21.28 7.36
N ARG A 346 18.10 21.63 7.30
CA ARG A 346 19.20 20.76 6.85
C ARG A 346 20.19 20.41 7.96
N ILE A 347 19.84 20.67 9.22
CA ILE A 347 20.70 20.36 10.38
C ILE A 347 20.95 18.85 10.46
N LYS A 348 19.90 18.04 10.28
CA LYS A 348 20.02 16.57 10.20
C LYS A 348 20.33 16.14 8.76
N PRO A 349 21.14 15.09 8.54
CA PRO A 349 21.33 14.52 7.22
C PRO A 349 20.02 13.97 6.65
N LEU A 350 19.91 13.91 5.31
CA LEU A 350 18.81 13.23 4.65
C LEU A 350 19.18 11.75 4.49
N PHE A 351 18.58 10.90 5.32
CA PHE A 351 18.69 9.45 5.15
C PHE A 351 18.04 9.04 3.83
N HIS A 352 18.80 8.37 2.98
CA HIS A 352 18.33 7.93 1.68
C HIS A 352 18.93 6.58 1.29
N HIS A 353 18.20 5.84 0.48
CA HIS A 353 18.64 4.57 -0.07
C HIS A 353 18.21 4.46 -1.54
N PHE A 354 19.12 3.98 -2.38
CA PHE A 354 18.76 3.51 -3.72
C PHE A 354 18.19 2.11 -3.62
N THR A 355 17.03 1.89 -4.22
CA THR A 355 16.29 0.64 -4.10
C THR A 355 15.86 0.10 -5.46
N THR A 356 15.69 -1.21 -5.52
CA THR A 356 15.01 -1.92 -6.59
C THR A 356 13.92 -2.76 -5.94
N ALA A 357 12.69 -2.24 -5.91
CA ALA A 357 11.59 -2.90 -5.18
C ALA A 357 11.25 -4.30 -5.69
N ILE A 358 11.61 -4.64 -6.93
CA ILE A 358 11.44 -5.99 -7.48
C ILE A 358 12.56 -6.96 -7.08
N ASP A 359 13.65 -6.47 -6.49
CA ASP A 359 14.75 -7.27 -5.98
C ASP A 359 14.56 -7.54 -4.48
N THR A 360 14.36 -8.81 -4.15
CA THR A 360 14.06 -9.24 -2.77
C THR A 360 15.25 -9.01 -1.85
N GLU A 361 16.48 -9.20 -2.33
CA GLU A 361 17.67 -9.08 -1.49
C GLU A 361 18.04 -7.62 -1.26
N ASN A 362 17.92 -6.78 -2.30
CA ASN A 362 18.05 -5.33 -2.16
C ASN A 362 17.10 -4.79 -1.08
N ILE A 363 15.81 -5.16 -1.14
CA ILE A 363 14.83 -4.70 -0.16
C ILE A 363 15.07 -5.28 1.23
N ARG A 364 15.51 -6.55 1.35
CA ARG A 364 15.88 -7.14 2.64
C ARG A 364 17.00 -6.35 3.31
N PHE A 365 18.08 -6.05 2.58
CA PHE A 365 19.23 -5.30 3.08
C PHE A 365 18.85 -3.86 3.44
N VAL A 366 18.19 -3.14 2.53
CA VAL A 366 17.82 -1.74 2.76
C VAL A 366 16.84 -1.61 3.92
N PHE A 367 15.82 -2.48 3.99
CA PHE A 367 14.87 -2.42 5.10
C PHE A 367 15.53 -2.77 6.44
N HIS A 368 16.54 -3.64 6.47
CA HIS A 368 17.30 -3.91 7.69
C HIS A 368 17.97 -2.64 8.22
N ALA A 369 18.70 -1.92 7.36
CA ALA A 369 19.36 -0.65 7.72
C ALA A 369 18.34 0.41 8.18
N VAL A 370 17.25 0.55 7.43
CA VAL A 370 16.17 1.51 7.71
C VAL A 370 15.49 1.21 9.04
N LYS A 371 15.20 -0.06 9.32
CA LYS A 371 14.63 -0.51 10.58
C LYS A 371 15.55 -0.12 11.75
N ASP A 372 16.86 -0.29 11.62
CA ASP A 372 17.80 0.10 12.67
C ASP A 372 17.80 1.62 12.90
N THR A 373 17.79 2.42 11.85
CA THR A 373 17.65 3.89 11.97
C THR A 373 16.35 4.29 12.66
N ILE A 374 15.21 3.74 12.21
CA ILE A 374 13.90 4.03 12.80
C ILE A 374 13.88 3.67 14.28
N LEU A 375 14.38 2.49 14.64
CA LEU A 375 14.39 2.07 16.04
C LEU A 375 15.32 2.94 16.86
N GLN A 376 16.54 3.25 16.38
CA GLN A 376 17.50 4.10 17.09
C GLN A 376 16.96 5.50 17.37
N GLU A 377 16.33 6.15 16.39
CA GLU A 377 15.78 7.49 16.56
C GLU A 377 14.56 7.51 17.51
N ASN A 378 13.82 6.40 17.57
CA ASN A 378 12.62 6.26 18.41
C ASN A 378 12.85 5.45 19.69
N LEU A 379 14.11 5.09 20.02
CA LEU A 379 14.44 4.29 21.21
C LEU A 379 13.89 4.94 22.50
N LYS A 380 13.96 6.28 22.58
CA LYS A 380 13.41 7.03 23.72
C LYS A 380 11.91 6.80 23.87
N ASP A 381 11.16 6.84 22.77
CA ASP A 381 9.70 6.67 22.81
C ASP A 381 9.27 5.20 22.99
N ILE A 382 10.08 4.26 22.46
CA ILE A 382 9.82 2.81 22.48
C ILE A 382 10.25 2.16 23.80
N MET A 383 11.35 2.60 24.43
CA MET A 383 11.91 1.99 25.65
C MET A 383 11.63 2.77 26.95
N LEU A 384 11.39 4.09 26.92
CA LEU A 384 11.04 4.82 28.14
C LEU A 384 9.57 4.57 28.50
N GLN A 385 9.35 4.02 29.70
CA GLN A 385 8.09 3.90 30.49
C GLN A 385 7.14 2.77 30.09
#